data_AF-A0A165D4I0-F1
#
_entry.id   AF-A0A165D4I0-F1
#
_cell.length_a   1.000
_cell.length_b   1.000
_cell.length_c   1.000
_cell.angle_alpha   90.00
_cell.angle_beta   90.00
_cell.angle_gamma   90.00
#
_symmetry.space_group_name_H-M   'P 1'
#
loop_
_entity.id
_entity.type
_entity.pdbx_description
1 polymer ?
#
loop_
_entity_poly.entity_id
_entity_poly.type
_entity_poly.pdbx_seq_one_letter_code
_entity_poly.pdbx_strand_id
1 'polypeptide(L)'
;MTSFTPYNISLNSSSPTFIYQPYRDGYWGAQGDPAGGWRGSFTGVTSWPGAGINNLGSGSPFRETYMDGSTVTLDFEGTGVYLCFTPTASSFTFTVDDDPVSTTGPSSDPACAARGGQVMAYAAGLTYGGHTATLRVNAQGSTDFQFFGGVVTVGLNGTNPILQYVDDTDPGWTYELNNTWTTSTPANDGGIDYNDTLHWMCSYGPSYTASYTFNGSSAVQLLGLLDLNIGAYTIQLDGQSYIFNGSDLWRESQQVLFFQGGLFCT
;
A
#
# COMPACT_ATOMS: atom_id res chain seq x y z
N MET A 1 -22.66 13.25 -18.89
CA MET A 1 -21.93 12.81 -17.68
C MET A 1 -21.91 11.30 -17.71
N THR A 2 -20.74 10.71 -17.93
CA THR A 2 -20.55 9.26 -17.80
C THR A 2 -20.72 8.92 -16.31
N SER A 3 -21.67 8.04 -15.98
CA SER A 3 -21.84 7.55 -14.62
C SER A 3 -20.79 6.48 -14.37
N PHE A 4 -19.88 6.71 -13.42
CA PHE A 4 -18.92 5.70 -12.99
C PHE A 4 -19.55 4.75 -11.96
N THR A 5 -19.20 3.48 -12.01
CA THR A 5 -19.52 2.52 -10.95
C THR A 5 -18.41 2.55 -9.90
N PRO A 6 -18.71 2.80 -8.61
CA PRO A 6 -17.70 2.83 -7.57
C PRO A 6 -17.10 1.45 -7.33
N TYR A 7 -15.78 1.41 -7.11
CA TYR A 7 -15.05 0.20 -6.75
C TYR A 7 -14.03 0.51 -5.64
N ASN A 8 -13.94 -0.39 -4.66
CA ASN A 8 -13.09 -0.20 -3.50
C ASN A 8 -11.78 -0.97 -3.65
N ILE A 9 -10.67 -0.26 -3.57
CA ILE A 9 -9.31 -0.81 -3.51
C ILE A 9 -8.87 -0.83 -2.06
N SER A 10 -8.54 -2.00 -1.56
CA SER A 10 -8.08 -2.23 -0.19
C SER A 10 -6.56 -2.12 -0.13
N LEU A 11 -6.05 -1.23 0.74
CA LEU A 11 -4.61 -0.99 0.93
C LEU A 11 -4.22 -1.32 2.36
N ASN A 12 -3.27 -2.22 2.55
CA ASN A 12 -2.68 -2.45 3.87
C ASN A 12 -1.71 -1.32 4.22
N SER A 13 -1.45 -1.15 5.51
CA SER A 13 -0.46 -0.19 6.05
C SER A 13 0.97 -0.41 5.53
N SER A 14 1.23 -1.54 4.88
CA SER A 14 2.52 -1.85 4.28
C SER A 14 2.61 -1.45 2.81
N SER A 15 1.50 -1.09 2.17
CA SER A 15 1.53 -0.68 0.78
C SER A 15 2.49 0.50 0.58
N PRO A 16 3.44 0.41 -0.37
CA PRO A 16 4.30 1.53 -0.74
C PRO A 16 3.57 2.76 -1.28
N THR A 17 2.28 2.63 -1.61
CA THR A 17 1.43 3.77 -2.01
C THR A 17 1.17 4.74 -0.86
N PHE A 18 1.32 4.29 0.39
CA PHE A 18 1.38 5.18 1.54
C PHE A 18 2.79 5.75 1.71
N ILE A 19 2.90 7.07 1.71
CA ILE A 19 4.14 7.80 1.95
C ILE A 19 4.20 8.18 3.43
N TYR A 20 5.14 7.56 4.15
CA TYR A 20 5.36 7.81 5.57
C TYR A 20 6.47 8.83 5.78
N GLN A 21 6.19 9.89 6.54
CA GLN A 21 7.19 10.86 6.94
C GLN A 21 7.31 10.93 8.47
N PRO A 22 8.53 11.16 9.01
CA PRO A 22 9.78 11.50 8.29
C PRO A 22 10.47 10.35 7.57
N TYR A 23 10.21 9.10 7.95
CA TYR A 23 10.63 7.92 7.20
C TYR A 23 9.69 6.75 7.47
N ARG A 24 9.67 5.80 6.52
CA ARG A 24 9.11 4.46 6.65
C ARG A 24 10.20 3.52 7.15
N ASP A 25 9.94 2.82 8.26
CA ASP A 25 10.77 1.76 8.84
C ASP A 25 12.23 2.18 9.08
N GLY A 26 12.53 2.55 10.32
CA GLY A 26 13.88 2.96 10.72
C GLY A 26 14.92 1.85 10.62
N TYR A 27 16.14 2.16 11.06
CA TYR A 27 17.24 1.18 11.05
C TYR A 27 16.91 -0.07 11.89
N TRP A 28 17.05 -1.25 11.29
CA TRP A 28 16.75 -2.55 11.93
C TRP A 28 17.50 -2.75 13.25
N GLY A 29 18.73 -2.23 13.38
CA GLY A 29 19.53 -2.37 14.60
C GLY A 29 19.02 -1.56 15.79
N ALA A 30 18.15 -0.58 15.53
CA ALA A 30 17.39 0.14 16.56
C ALA A 30 15.94 -0.35 16.65
N GLN A 31 15.64 -1.51 16.06
CA GLN A 31 14.29 -2.07 15.99
C GLN A 31 13.26 -1.07 15.43
N GLY A 32 13.71 -0.19 14.53
CA GLY A 32 12.89 0.85 13.93
C GLY A 32 12.24 1.81 14.93
N ASP A 33 12.86 2.14 16.06
CA ASP A 33 12.29 2.99 17.13
C ASP A 33 11.26 4.05 16.64
N PRO A 34 9.98 3.95 17.04
CA PRO A 34 8.92 4.86 16.61
C PRO A 34 9.05 6.30 17.14
N ALA A 35 10.10 6.62 17.91
CA ALA A 35 10.44 7.99 18.31
C ALA A 35 10.84 8.89 17.14
N GLY A 36 11.44 8.30 16.11
CA GLY A 36 12.04 9.05 15.01
C GLY A 36 11.21 9.05 13.73
N GLY A 37 10.15 8.25 13.66
CA GLY A 37 9.34 8.07 12.45
C GLY A 37 8.40 6.87 12.55
N TRP A 38 8.13 6.22 11.42
CA TRP A 38 7.21 5.09 11.38
C TRP A 38 7.92 3.75 11.45
N ARG A 39 7.24 2.77 12.03
CA ARG A 39 7.68 1.39 12.15
C ARG A 39 6.57 0.40 11.82
N GLY A 40 6.83 -0.59 10.96
CA GLY A 40 5.91 -1.69 10.66
C GLY A 40 5.91 -2.77 11.71
N SER A 41 4.75 -3.23 12.14
CA SER A 41 4.57 -4.32 13.09
C SER A 41 3.29 -5.09 12.78
N PHE A 42 3.03 -6.16 13.52
CA PHE A 42 1.80 -6.92 13.43
C PHE A 42 1.21 -7.19 14.80
N THR A 43 -0.11 -7.33 14.86
CA THR A 43 -0.83 -7.53 16.12
C THR A 43 -0.44 -8.80 16.88
N GLY A 44 0.16 -9.79 16.20
CA GLY A 44 0.64 -11.05 16.77
C GLY A 44 2.16 -11.13 16.97
N VAL A 45 2.91 -10.04 16.77
CA VAL A 45 4.36 -10.04 17.01
C VAL A 45 4.64 -10.19 18.51
N THR A 46 5.46 -11.19 18.85
CA THR A 46 5.98 -11.41 20.22
C THR A 46 7.47 -11.13 20.35
N SER A 47 8.19 -11.08 19.22
CA SER A 47 9.62 -10.75 19.15
C SER A 47 9.92 -9.97 17.88
N TRP A 48 10.78 -8.96 17.98
CA TRP A 48 11.22 -8.20 16.81
C TRP A 48 12.07 -9.06 15.86
N PRO A 49 11.93 -8.92 14.54
CA PRO A 49 12.75 -9.66 13.60
C PRO A 49 14.19 -9.17 13.61
N GLY A 50 15.11 -10.07 13.26
CA GLY A 50 16.52 -9.72 13.03
C GLY A 50 16.74 -9.09 11.66
N ALA A 51 17.99 -8.73 11.37
CA ALA A 51 18.41 -8.39 10.00
C ALA A 51 18.34 -9.65 9.12
N GLY A 52 17.32 -9.73 8.29
CA GLY A 52 17.08 -10.90 7.45
C GLY A 52 15.97 -10.65 6.46
N ILE A 53 15.93 -11.52 5.45
CA ILE A 53 14.78 -11.68 4.56
C ILE A 53 13.83 -12.71 5.16
N ASN A 54 12.59 -12.79 4.65
CA ASN A 54 11.59 -13.77 5.10
C ASN A 54 11.15 -13.64 6.55
N ASN A 55 11.19 -12.43 7.10
CA ASN A 55 10.60 -12.16 8.41
C ASN A 55 9.07 -12.17 8.31
N LEU A 56 8.43 -13.27 8.65
CA LEU A 56 6.97 -13.38 8.57
C LEU A 56 6.29 -12.70 9.77
N GLY A 57 5.39 -11.77 9.47
CA GLY A 57 4.47 -11.19 10.45
C GLY A 57 3.33 -12.16 10.81
N SER A 58 2.71 -11.94 11.97
CA SER A 58 1.51 -12.68 12.39
C SER A 58 0.42 -11.71 12.84
N GLY A 59 -0.80 -11.89 12.35
CA GLY A 59 -1.92 -10.99 12.63
C GLY A 59 -2.10 -9.90 11.58
N SER A 60 -2.67 -8.75 11.98
CA SER A 60 -2.90 -7.62 11.07
C SER A 60 -1.68 -6.71 11.01
N PRO A 61 -1.19 -6.32 9.81
CA PRO A 61 -0.09 -5.39 9.67
C PRO A 61 -0.51 -3.96 10.03
N PHE A 62 0.34 -3.24 10.75
CA PHE A 62 0.17 -1.83 11.05
C PHE A 62 1.51 -1.08 11.01
N ARG A 63 1.43 0.23 10.84
CA ARG A 63 2.56 1.15 11.06
C ARG A 63 2.32 1.93 12.33
N GLU A 64 3.32 2.02 13.19
CA GLU A 64 3.24 2.76 14.44
C GLU A 64 4.26 3.89 14.51
N THR A 65 3.87 4.94 15.24
CA THR A 65 4.70 6.11 15.57
C THR A 65 4.20 6.66 16.90
N TYR A 66 5.09 7.25 17.69
CA TYR A 66 4.71 8.17 18.77
C TYR A 66 5.36 9.56 18.58
N MET A 67 5.96 9.79 17.42
CA MET A 67 6.49 11.09 17.02
C MET A 67 5.35 12.02 16.61
N ASP A 68 5.25 13.16 17.29
CA ASP A 68 4.35 14.25 16.93
C ASP A 68 4.71 14.83 15.56
N GLY A 69 3.69 15.11 14.75
CA GLY A 69 3.87 15.65 13.40
C GLY A 69 4.20 14.62 12.32
N SER A 70 4.40 13.35 12.66
CA SER A 70 4.50 12.27 11.68
C SER A 70 3.26 12.20 10.79
N THR A 71 3.46 11.92 9.50
CA THR A 71 2.36 11.87 8.52
C THR A 71 2.35 10.56 7.74
N VAL A 72 1.14 10.20 7.30
CA VAL A 72 0.89 9.24 6.23
C VAL A 72 0.14 9.97 5.12
N THR A 73 0.69 9.96 3.91
CA THR A 73 0.07 10.57 2.73
C THR A 73 -0.25 9.51 1.70
N LEU A 74 -1.39 9.67 1.01
CA LEU A 74 -1.82 8.82 -0.10
C LEU A 74 -2.33 9.71 -1.22
N ASP A 75 -1.73 9.57 -2.39
CA ASP A 75 -2.26 10.13 -3.63
C ASP A 75 -3.17 9.09 -4.30
N PHE A 76 -4.35 9.52 -4.74
CA PHE A 76 -5.32 8.61 -5.37
C PHE A 76 -6.22 9.32 -6.38
N GLU A 77 -6.72 8.58 -7.37
CA GLU A 77 -7.76 9.06 -8.28
C GLU A 77 -9.10 8.37 -7.97
N GLY A 78 -10.07 9.12 -7.45
CA GLY A 78 -11.28 8.51 -6.90
C GLY A 78 -12.34 9.48 -6.41
N THR A 79 -13.31 8.95 -5.66
CA THR A 79 -14.41 9.72 -5.03
C THR A 79 -14.44 9.57 -3.51
N GLY A 80 -13.56 8.75 -2.93
CA GLY A 80 -13.50 8.57 -1.50
C GLY A 80 -12.26 7.84 -1.01
N VAL A 81 -11.94 8.07 0.26
CA VAL A 81 -10.82 7.48 0.98
C VAL A 81 -11.22 7.26 2.44
N TYR A 82 -10.84 6.11 2.98
CA TYR A 82 -11.19 5.65 4.32
C TYR A 82 -9.92 5.12 4.98
N LEU A 83 -9.47 5.77 6.05
CA LEU A 83 -8.21 5.47 6.73
C LEU A 83 -8.49 4.91 8.13
N CYS A 84 -7.86 3.79 8.45
CA CYS A 84 -8.09 3.02 9.67
C CYS A 84 -6.89 3.12 10.62
N PHE A 85 -7.14 3.52 11.86
CA PHE A 85 -6.08 3.69 12.84
C PHE A 85 -6.58 3.56 14.29
N THR A 86 -5.65 3.47 15.22
CA THR A 86 -5.89 3.43 16.67
C THR A 86 -5.01 4.49 17.33
N PRO A 87 -5.60 5.63 17.75
CA PRO A 87 -4.87 6.65 18.49
C PRO A 87 -4.91 6.33 20.00
N THR A 88 -3.76 6.02 20.61
CA THR A 88 -3.67 5.72 22.04
C THR A 88 -3.13 6.94 22.78
N ALA A 89 -4.02 7.70 23.43
CA ALA A 89 -3.67 8.98 24.08
C ALA A 89 -2.99 10.00 23.13
N SER A 90 -3.20 9.83 21.83
CA SER A 90 -2.82 10.74 20.75
C SER A 90 -4.08 11.27 20.06
N SER A 91 -3.92 12.33 19.27
CA SER A 91 -4.96 12.85 18.39
C SER A 91 -4.45 12.87 16.95
N PHE A 92 -5.30 13.27 15.99
CA PHE A 92 -4.91 13.33 14.59
C PHE A 92 -5.53 14.53 13.89
N THR A 93 -4.94 14.92 12.77
CA THR A 93 -5.53 15.80 11.78
C THR A 93 -5.62 15.04 10.48
N PHE A 94 -6.78 15.09 9.83
CA PHE A 94 -6.99 14.48 8.53
C PHE A 94 -7.36 15.57 7.52
N THR A 95 -6.68 15.59 6.37
CA THR A 95 -6.95 16.52 5.27
C THR A 95 -7.09 15.75 3.97
N VAL A 96 -7.88 16.31 3.05
CA VAL A 96 -7.92 15.93 1.64
C VAL A 96 -7.73 17.20 0.83
N ASP A 97 -6.74 17.22 -0.05
CA ASP A 97 -6.36 18.41 -0.84
C ASP A 97 -6.10 19.64 0.04
N ASP A 98 -5.40 19.43 1.15
CA ASP A 98 -5.12 20.40 2.23
C ASP A 98 -6.35 20.94 2.99
N ASP A 99 -7.57 20.52 2.63
CA ASP A 99 -8.78 20.89 3.34
C ASP A 99 -9.04 19.95 4.54
N PRO A 100 -9.28 20.50 5.76
CA PRO A 100 -9.57 19.69 6.94
C PRO A 100 -10.84 18.86 6.81
N VAL A 101 -10.73 17.58 7.14
CA VAL A 101 -11.85 16.62 7.17
C VAL A 101 -12.03 16.13 8.60
N SER A 102 -13.21 16.33 9.16
CA SER A 102 -13.56 15.95 10.54
C SER A 102 -14.47 14.73 10.65
N THR A 103 -14.83 14.11 9.51
CA THR A 103 -15.70 12.94 9.46
C THR A 103 -14.97 11.68 9.94
N THR A 104 -15.59 11.03 10.92
CA THR A 104 -15.11 9.77 11.50
C THR A 104 -16.20 8.72 11.49
N GLY A 105 -15.82 7.45 11.37
CA GLY A 105 -16.71 6.30 11.45
C GLY A 105 -16.23 5.24 12.46
N PRO A 106 -17.10 4.28 12.80
CA PRO A 106 -16.76 3.22 13.74
C PRO A 106 -15.83 2.19 13.09
N SER A 107 -15.05 1.48 13.91
CA SER A 107 -14.23 0.33 13.46
C SER A 107 -15.04 -0.81 12.84
N SER A 108 -16.35 -0.87 13.11
CA SER A 108 -17.26 -1.86 12.53
C SER A 108 -17.63 -1.59 11.06
N ASP A 109 -17.25 -0.45 10.50
CA ASP A 109 -17.46 -0.15 9.08
C ASP A 109 -16.73 -1.20 8.21
N PRO A 110 -17.33 -1.70 7.11
CA PRO A 110 -16.67 -2.67 6.22
C PRO A 110 -15.28 -2.24 5.72
N ALA A 111 -15.01 -0.94 5.57
CA ALA A 111 -13.69 -0.44 5.19
C ALA A 111 -12.61 -0.70 6.27
N CYS A 112 -13.02 -0.90 7.52
CA CYS A 112 -12.14 -0.99 8.69
C CYS A 112 -12.21 -2.30 9.47
N ALA A 113 -13.36 -2.99 9.42
CA ALA A 113 -13.68 -4.14 10.28
C ALA A 113 -12.66 -5.28 10.19
N ALA A 114 -12.00 -5.46 9.04
CA ALA A 114 -11.01 -6.51 8.82
C ALA A 114 -9.57 -6.10 9.16
N ARG A 115 -9.32 -4.83 9.55
CA ARG A 115 -7.96 -4.26 9.62
C ARG A 115 -7.41 -4.10 11.05
N GLY A 116 -8.27 -4.05 12.07
CA GLY A 116 -7.85 -3.92 13.47
C GLY A 116 -7.79 -2.48 14.02
N GLY A 117 -8.07 -1.47 13.20
CA GLY A 117 -8.18 -0.07 13.63
C GLY A 117 -9.43 0.19 14.49
N GLN A 118 -9.33 1.08 15.47
CA GLN A 118 -10.44 1.47 16.34
C GLN A 118 -11.23 2.67 15.82
N VAL A 119 -10.60 3.51 15.00
CA VAL A 119 -11.14 4.73 14.42
C VAL A 119 -10.97 4.68 12.91
N MET A 120 -11.98 5.15 12.19
CA MET A 120 -11.89 5.44 10.77
C MET A 120 -12.03 6.95 10.55
N ALA A 121 -11.09 7.59 9.87
CA ALA A 121 -11.30 8.92 9.27
C ALA A 121 -11.55 8.74 7.78
N TYR A 122 -12.50 9.49 7.22
CA TYR A 122 -12.86 9.30 5.82
C TYR A 122 -13.36 10.57 5.15
N ALA A 123 -13.18 10.63 3.83
CA ALA A 123 -13.82 11.59 2.94
C ALA A 123 -14.51 10.80 1.84
N ALA A 124 -15.75 11.16 1.50
CA ALA A 124 -16.56 10.45 0.52
C ALA A 124 -17.42 11.44 -0.28
N GLY A 125 -17.83 11.04 -1.49
CA GLY A 125 -18.58 11.93 -2.39
C GLY A 125 -17.73 13.06 -2.95
N LEU A 126 -16.40 12.86 -3.00
CA LEU A 126 -15.49 13.77 -3.69
C LEU A 126 -15.80 13.77 -5.18
N THR A 127 -15.51 14.90 -5.84
CA THR A 127 -15.58 14.95 -7.30
C THR A 127 -14.55 13.99 -7.87
N TYR A 128 -14.94 13.14 -8.82
CA TYR A 128 -14.01 12.18 -9.39
C TYR A 128 -12.78 12.89 -9.99
N GLY A 129 -11.60 12.57 -9.48
CA GLY A 129 -10.33 13.15 -9.90
C GLY A 129 -9.19 12.75 -8.98
N GLY A 130 -8.02 13.35 -9.21
CA GLY A 130 -6.84 13.17 -8.37
C GLY A 130 -6.98 13.94 -7.04
N HIS A 131 -6.64 13.28 -5.95
CA HIS A 131 -6.70 13.80 -4.59
C HIS A 131 -5.48 13.38 -3.79
N THR A 132 -5.12 14.18 -2.79
CA THR A 132 -4.08 13.85 -1.81
C THR A 132 -4.67 13.81 -0.41
N ALA A 133 -4.71 12.62 0.18
CA ALA A 133 -5.14 12.42 1.56
C ALA A 133 -3.94 12.42 2.50
N THR A 134 -3.96 13.25 3.55
CA THR A 134 -2.90 13.28 4.56
C THR A 134 -3.47 13.11 5.96
N LEU A 135 -2.95 12.11 6.67
CA LEU A 135 -3.20 11.87 8.09
C LEU A 135 -1.96 12.27 8.88
N ARG A 136 -2.10 13.27 9.75
CA ARG A 136 -1.04 13.75 10.65
C ARG A 136 -1.31 13.32 12.08
N VAL A 137 -0.30 12.74 12.71
CA VAL A 137 -0.31 12.38 14.13
C VAL A 137 -0.05 13.63 14.97
N ASN A 138 -0.90 13.84 15.97
CA ASN A 138 -0.80 14.90 16.96
C ASN A 138 -0.62 14.26 18.35
N ALA A 139 0.63 13.99 18.71
CA ALA A 139 1.00 13.25 19.92
C ALA A 139 1.59 14.17 20.99
N GLN A 140 1.48 13.78 22.26
CA GLN A 140 2.12 14.47 23.38
C GLN A 140 2.90 13.45 24.21
N GLY A 141 4.23 13.52 24.19
CA GLY A 141 5.08 12.51 24.82
C GLY A 141 5.13 11.22 24.02
N SER A 142 5.25 10.07 24.70
CA SER A 142 5.31 8.74 24.08
C SER A 142 3.91 8.13 23.95
N THR A 143 3.03 8.80 23.21
CA THR A 143 1.66 8.31 22.98
C THR A 143 1.56 7.64 21.61
N ASP A 144 1.20 6.36 21.61
CA ASP A 144 1.23 5.54 20.40
C ASP A 144 0.11 5.91 19.42
N PHE A 145 0.44 5.81 18.15
CA PHE A 145 -0.49 5.90 17.04
C PHE A 145 -0.25 4.73 16.09
N GLN A 146 -1.28 3.92 15.82
CA GLN A 146 -1.18 2.75 14.94
C GLN A 146 -2.06 2.94 13.72
N PHE A 147 -1.48 2.86 12.52
CA PHE A 147 -2.16 2.97 11.23
C PHE A 147 -2.26 1.60 10.56
N PHE A 148 -3.47 1.17 10.21
CA PHE A 148 -3.78 -0.17 9.69
C PHE A 148 -4.07 -0.19 8.17
N GLY A 149 -3.85 0.93 7.48
CA GLY A 149 -4.15 1.08 6.06
C GLY A 149 -5.55 1.67 5.83
N GLY A 150 -6.15 1.34 4.69
CA GLY A 150 -7.40 1.96 4.30
C GLY A 150 -8.03 1.40 3.04
N VAL A 151 -9.06 2.11 2.57
CA VAL A 151 -9.77 1.82 1.33
C VAL A 151 -9.86 3.10 0.51
N VAL A 152 -9.65 2.98 -0.79
CA VAL A 152 -9.93 4.05 -1.76
C VAL A 152 -11.09 3.62 -2.65
N THR A 153 -12.03 4.53 -2.88
CA THR A 153 -13.11 4.33 -3.85
C THR A 153 -12.73 4.97 -5.18
N VAL A 154 -12.50 4.15 -6.19
CA VAL A 154 -12.24 4.57 -7.58
C VAL A 154 -13.51 4.44 -8.42
N GLY A 155 -13.56 5.15 -9.55
CA GLY A 155 -14.63 5.07 -10.52
C GLY A 155 -14.26 4.12 -11.66
N LEU A 156 -15.12 3.15 -11.96
CA LEU A 156 -14.95 2.24 -13.09
C LEU A 156 -15.95 2.57 -14.20
N ASN A 157 -15.55 2.34 -15.45
CA ASN A 157 -16.43 2.52 -16.60
C ASN A 157 -17.35 1.29 -16.75
N GLY A 158 -18.61 1.53 -17.08
CA GLY A 158 -19.63 0.48 -17.20
C GLY A 158 -20.23 0.06 -15.86
N THR A 159 -21.20 -0.84 -15.90
CA THR A 159 -22.04 -1.20 -14.75
C THR A 159 -21.63 -2.48 -14.04
N ASN A 160 -20.76 -3.30 -14.66
CA ASN A 160 -20.37 -4.63 -14.17
C ASN A 160 -18.86 -4.83 -14.37
N PRO A 161 -18.01 -4.18 -13.56
CA PRO A 161 -16.58 -4.41 -13.63
C PRO A 161 -16.26 -5.88 -13.32
N ILE A 162 -15.44 -6.50 -14.16
CA ILE A 162 -14.95 -7.87 -13.97
C ILE A 162 -13.53 -7.78 -13.42
N LEU A 163 -13.30 -8.45 -12.30
CA LEU A 163 -11.94 -8.60 -11.76
C LEU A 163 -11.19 -9.65 -12.57
N GLN A 164 -10.07 -9.26 -13.16
CA GLN A 164 -9.17 -10.15 -13.88
C GLN A 164 -7.81 -10.14 -13.19
N TYR A 165 -7.33 -11.33 -12.84
CA TYR A 165 -5.98 -11.55 -12.35
C TYR A 165 -5.08 -11.92 -13.53
N VAL A 166 -3.90 -11.31 -13.56
CA VAL A 166 -2.82 -11.62 -14.51
C VAL A 166 -1.67 -12.14 -13.68
N ASP A 167 -1.31 -13.39 -13.91
CA ASP A 167 -0.22 -14.07 -13.22
C ASP A 167 1.15 -13.56 -13.72
N ASP A 168 2.20 -13.68 -12.91
CA ASP A 168 3.57 -13.36 -13.33
C ASP A 168 4.10 -14.34 -14.39
N THR A 169 3.48 -15.50 -14.56
CA THR A 169 3.76 -16.44 -15.65
C THR A 169 2.92 -16.19 -16.92
N ASP A 170 2.03 -15.20 -16.92
CA ASP A 170 1.21 -14.88 -18.10
C ASP A 170 2.11 -14.49 -19.29
N PRO A 171 1.89 -15.08 -20.50
CA PRO A 171 2.74 -14.83 -21.66
C PRO A 171 2.70 -13.39 -22.18
N GLY A 172 1.78 -12.55 -21.70
CA GLY A 172 1.76 -11.11 -21.96
C GLY A 172 2.85 -10.32 -21.21
N TRP A 173 3.47 -10.90 -20.18
CA TRP A 173 4.63 -10.28 -19.53
C TRP A 173 5.87 -10.34 -20.42
N THR A 174 6.58 -9.22 -20.47
CA THR A 174 7.93 -9.14 -21.01
C THR A 174 8.89 -8.79 -19.90
N TYR A 175 9.87 -9.66 -19.70
CA TYR A 175 10.93 -9.53 -18.71
C TYR A 175 12.24 -9.21 -19.44
N GLU A 176 12.68 -7.96 -19.38
CA GLU A 176 13.87 -7.50 -20.11
C GLU A 176 15.15 -8.10 -19.54
N LEU A 177 16.16 -8.21 -20.42
CA LEU A 177 17.41 -8.95 -20.21
C LEU A 177 17.16 -10.45 -20.02
N ASN A 178 16.94 -11.14 -21.16
CA ASN A 178 16.74 -12.59 -21.25
C ASN A 178 17.63 -13.38 -20.29
N ASN A 179 17.01 -14.31 -19.55
CA ASN A 179 17.64 -15.19 -18.56
C ASN A 179 18.20 -14.52 -17.30
N THR A 180 17.85 -13.26 -17.02
CA THR A 180 18.25 -12.59 -15.77
C THR A 180 17.19 -12.73 -14.67
N TRP A 181 15.92 -12.75 -15.06
CA TRP A 181 14.81 -12.96 -14.13
C TRP A 181 14.80 -14.41 -13.66
N THR A 182 14.72 -14.59 -12.35
CA THR A 182 14.54 -15.88 -11.72
C THR A 182 13.06 -16.10 -11.48
N THR A 183 12.56 -17.25 -11.90
CA THR A 183 11.23 -17.73 -11.57
C THR A 183 11.34 -18.77 -10.48
N SER A 184 10.50 -18.71 -9.44
CA SER A 184 10.35 -19.84 -8.51
C SER A 184 9.01 -20.54 -8.71
N THR A 185 9.06 -21.87 -8.79
CA THR A 185 7.89 -22.75 -8.87
C THR A 185 8.18 -24.05 -8.09
N PRO A 186 7.53 -24.32 -6.94
CA PRO A 186 6.69 -23.39 -6.17
C PRO A 186 7.51 -22.22 -5.62
N ALA A 187 6.83 -21.15 -5.20
CA ALA A 187 7.47 -20.11 -4.40
C ALA A 187 7.97 -20.74 -3.10
N ASN A 188 9.25 -20.49 -2.76
CA ASN A 188 9.84 -20.95 -1.49
C ASN A 188 9.31 -20.12 -0.29
N ASP A 189 8.09 -19.58 -0.39
CA ASP A 189 7.45 -18.70 0.56
C ASP A 189 6.27 -19.34 1.31
N GLY A 190 5.96 -20.61 0.98
CA GLY A 190 4.84 -21.35 1.57
C GLY A 190 3.54 -21.27 0.77
N GLY A 191 3.57 -20.84 -0.49
CA GLY A 191 2.42 -20.84 -1.38
C GLY A 191 1.50 -19.64 -1.18
N ILE A 192 2.05 -18.49 -0.81
CA ILE A 192 1.28 -17.28 -0.48
C ILE A 192 1.13 -16.39 -1.71
N ASP A 193 2.04 -16.50 -2.69
CA ASP A 193 1.94 -15.80 -3.96
C ASP A 193 0.79 -16.34 -4.84
N TYR A 194 0.29 -15.52 -5.78
CA TYR A 194 -0.78 -15.93 -6.68
C TYR A 194 -0.28 -17.09 -7.55
N ASN A 195 -1.03 -18.19 -7.59
CA ASN A 195 -0.63 -19.47 -8.19
C ASN A 195 0.72 -20.04 -7.72
N ASP A 196 1.25 -19.60 -6.57
CA ASP A 196 2.50 -20.09 -5.99
C ASP A 196 3.71 -19.88 -6.93
N THR A 197 3.68 -18.77 -7.69
CA THR A 197 4.75 -18.34 -8.60
C THR A 197 5.22 -16.93 -8.28
N LEU A 198 6.51 -16.68 -8.51
CA LEU A 198 7.07 -15.33 -8.45
C LEU A 198 8.24 -15.15 -9.42
N HIS A 199 8.33 -13.98 -10.03
CA HIS A 199 9.47 -13.52 -10.82
C HIS A 199 10.22 -12.41 -10.10
N TRP A 200 11.54 -12.56 -10.00
CA TRP A 200 12.40 -11.63 -9.28
C TRP A 200 13.81 -11.58 -9.85
N MET A 201 14.60 -10.60 -9.41
CA MET A 201 16.03 -10.53 -9.69
C MET A 201 16.79 -9.75 -8.62
N CYS A 202 18.12 -9.96 -8.55
CA CYS A 202 19.01 -9.24 -7.64
C CYS A 202 19.70 -8.02 -8.28
N SER A 203 19.40 -7.71 -9.54
CA SER A 203 20.06 -6.64 -10.28
C SER A 203 19.16 -5.40 -10.37
N TYR A 204 19.76 -4.22 -10.24
CA TYR A 204 19.06 -2.94 -10.26
C TYR A 204 19.59 -2.05 -11.38
N GLY A 205 18.69 -1.32 -12.02
CA GLY A 205 19.03 -0.36 -13.07
C GLY A 205 17.92 -0.21 -14.12
N PRO A 206 18.04 0.79 -15.00
CA PRO A 206 16.97 1.14 -15.95
C PRO A 206 16.72 0.09 -17.04
N SER A 207 17.62 -0.87 -17.23
CA SER A 207 17.47 -1.98 -18.19
C SER A 207 16.80 -3.21 -17.60
N TYR A 208 16.53 -3.22 -16.29
CA TYR A 208 15.94 -4.35 -15.58
C TYR A 208 14.44 -4.09 -15.37
N THR A 209 13.64 -4.41 -16.38
CA THR A 209 12.21 -4.04 -16.42
C THR A 209 11.32 -5.25 -16.65
N ALA A 210 10.18 -5.26 -15.98
CA ALA A 210 9.04 -6.11 -16.32
C ALA A 210 7.93 -5.21 -16.86
N SER A 211 7.32 -5.59 -17.97
CA SER A 211 6.25 -4.82 -18.60
C SER A 211 5.11 -5.71 -19.05
N TYR A 212 3.89 -5.22 -18.91
CA TYR A 212 2.67 -5.87 -19.37
C TYR A 212 1.79 -4.86 -20.09
N THR A 213 1.27 -5.22 -21.27
CA THR A 213 0.31 -4.37 -22.00
C THR A 213 -1.09 -4.91 -21.80
N PHE A 214 -1.99 -4.08 -21.28
CA PHE A 214 -3.41 -4.40 -21.11
C PHE A 214 -4.28 -3.38 -21.84
N ASN A 215 -5.53 -3.74 -22.11
CA ASN A 215 -6.52 -2.86 -22.72
C ASN A 215 -7.91 -3.08 -22.10
N GLY A 216 -8.78 -2.07 -22.22
CA GLY A 216 -10.15 -2.16 -21.73
C GLY A 216 -10.33 -2.13 -20.20
N SER A 217 -9.25 -1.99 -19.44
CA SER A 217 -9.30 -1.85 -17.98
C SER A 217 -9.66 -0.42 -17.58
N SER A 218 -10.52 -0.26 -16.57
CA SER A 218 -10.81 1.06 -15.96
C SER A 218 -9.94 1.37 -14.75
N ALA A 219 -9.32 0.34 -14.17
CA ALA A 219 -8.38 0.46 -13.08
C ALA A 219 -7.39 -0.71 -13.15
N VAL A 220 -6.22 -0.53 -12.54
CA VAL A 220 -5.17 -1.55 -12.44
C VAL A 220 -4.60 -1.55 -11.02
N GLN A 221 -4.19 -2.73 -10.56
CA GLN A 221 -3.40 -2.92 -9.34
C GLN A 221 -2.20 -3.79 -9.70
N LEU A 222 -1.00 -3.38 -9.28
CA LEU A 222 0.17 -4.23 -9.27
C LEU A 222 0.32 -4.81 -7.86
N LEU A 223 0.21 -6.12 -7.74
CA LEU A 223 0.45 -6.84 -6.50
C LEU A 223 1.87 -7.41 -6.51
N GLY A 224 2.50 -7.49 -5.35
CA GLY A 224 3.82 -8.10 -5.23
C GLY A 224 4.28 -8.25 -3.80
N LEU A 225 5.57 -8.54 -3.67
CA LEU A 225 6.24 -8.83 -2.42
C LEU A 225 6.88 -7.57 -1.82
N LEU A 226 6.75 -7.41 -0.51
CA LEU A 226 7.61 -6.57 0.30
C LEU A 226 8.55 -7.45 1.12
N ASP A 227 9.82 -7.05 1.23
CA ASP A 227 10.85 -7.69 2.05
C ASP A 227 12.04 -6.73 2.18
N LEU A 228 13.05 -7.06 3.00
CA LEU A 228 14.14 -6.15 3.35
C LEU A 228 14.93 -5.66 2.12
N ASN A 229 15.01 -6.48 1.07
CA ASN A 229 15.90 -6.30 -0.07
C ASN A 229 15.19 -5.99 -1.40
N ILE A 230 13.93 -5.57 -1.38
CA ILE A 230 13.18 -5.18 -2.60
C ILE A 230 13.57 -3.78 -3.10
N GLY A 231 13.92 -2.87 -2.18
CA GLY A 231 14.45 -1.55 -2.53
C GLY A 231 13.48 -0.64 -3.29
N ALA A 232 14.04 0.42 -3.86
CA ALA A 232 13.29 1.39 -4.66
C ALA A 232 12.98 0.84 -6.05
N TYR A 233 11.78 1.11 -6.55
CA TYR A 233 11.33 0.76 -7.90
C TYR A 233 10.57 1.92 -8.54
N THR A 234 10.43 1.87 -9.85
CA THR A 234 9.68 2.86 -10.62
C THR A 234 8.60 2.17 -11.44
N ILE A 235 7.38 2.70 -11.39
CA ILE A 235 6.28 2.30 -12.25
C ILE A 235 6.11 3.33 -13.33
N GLN A 236 5.99 2.89 -14.58
CA GLN A 236 5.62 3.72 -15.71
C GLN A 236 4.27 3.28 -16.24
N LEU A 237 3.32 4.22 -16.29
CA LEU A 237 1.99 4.01 -16.85
C LEU A 237 1.55 5.29 -17.57
N ASP A 238 1.13 5.15 -18.82
CA ASP A 238 0.63 6.26 -19.67
C ASP A 238 1.55 7.50 -19.70
N GLY A 239 2.87 7.26 -19.73
CA GLY A 239 3.89 8.32 -19.79
C GLY A 239 4.16 9.02 -18.46
N GLN A 240 3.47 8.64 -17.37
CA GLN A 240 3.77 9.06 -16.01
C GLN A 240 4.75 8.10 -15.34
N SER A 241 5.52 8.61 -14.39
CA SER A 241 6.48 7.83 -13.60
C SER A 241 6.20 8.00 -12.11
N TYR A 242 6.14 6.88 -11.40
CA TYR A 242 5.88 6.82 -9.97
C TYR A 242 7.04 6.10 -9.30
N ILE A 243 7.58 6.67 -8.21
CA ILE A 243 8.72 6.10 -7.49
C ILE A 243 8.23 5.61 -6.14
N PHE A 244 8.51 4.36 -5.84
CA PHE A 244 8.11 3.71 -4.60
C PHE A 244 9.28 2.94 -4.01
N ASN A 245 9.09 2.45 -2.79
CA ASN A 245 10.06 1.60 -2.11
C ASN A 245 9.34 0.38 -1.53
N GLY A 246 9.76 -0.80 -1.97
CA GLY A 246 9.22 -2.08 -1.51
C GLY A 246 9.98 -2.67 -0.32
N SER A 247 11.04 -2.01 0.15
CA SER A 247 11.79 -2.45 1.32
C SER A 247 10.93 -2.39 2.58
N ASP A 248 10.91 -3.50 3.29
CA ASP A 248 10.24 -3.65 4.58
C ASP A 248 11.02 -4.59 5.49
N LEU A 249 10.95 -4.41 6.81
CA LEU A 249 11.54 -5.37 7.74
C LEU A 249 10.81 -6.70 7.73
N TRP A 250 9.54 -6.69 7.32
CA TRP A 250 8.67 -7.85 7.25
C TRP A 250 8.48 -8.31 5.82
N ARG A 251 8.43 -9.63 5.62
CA ARG A 251 8.02 -10.23 4.37
C ARG A 251 6.49 -10.22 4.29
N GLU A 252 5.96 -9.56 3.27
CA GLU A 252 4.52 -9.48 3.00
C GLU A 252 4.23 -9.72 1.52
N SER A 253 3.62 -10.86 1.21
CA SER A 253 3.19 -11.19 -0.16
C SER A 253 1.87 -10.48 -0.52
N GLN A 254 1.59 -10.40 -1.83
CA GLN A 254 0.36 -9.83 -2.41
C GLN A 254 0.00 -8.41 -1.91
N GLN A 255 0.99 -7.58 -1.64
CA GLN A 255 0.76 -6.17 -1.29
C GLN A 255 0.50 -5.35 -2.54
N VAL A 256 -0.42 -4.38 -2.46
CA VAL A 256 -0.61 -3.39 -3.52
C VAL A 256 0.63 -2.52 -3.59
N LEU A 257 1.46 -2.75 -4.60
CA LEU A 257 2.66 -1.98 -4.90
C LEU A 257 2.30 -0.67 -5.62
N PHE A 258 1.27 -0.75 -6.47
CA PHE A 258 0.76 0.38 -7.22
C PHE A 258 -0.72 0.15 -7.55
N PHE A 259 -1.49 1.22 -7.66
CA PHE A 259 -2.83 1.19 -8.25
C PHE A 259 -3.09 2.47 -9.01
N GLN A 260 -3.96 2.40 -10.02
CA GLN A 260 -4.47 3.56 -10.73
C GLN A 260 -5.91 3.27 -11.15
N GLY A 261 -6.81 4.21 -10.87
CA GLY A 261 -8.16 4.25 -11.44
C GLY A 261 -8.20 5.18 -12.65
N GLY A 262 -9.36 5.27 -13.30
CA GLY A 262 -9.57 6.32 -14.31
C GLY A 262 -8.90 6.08 -15.65
N LEU A 263 -8.56 4.82 -15.96
CA LEU A 263 -7.90 4.42 -17.21
C LEU A 263 -8.88 4.39 -18.39
N PHE A 264 -9.59 5.50 -18.62
CA PHE A 264 -10.54 5.62 -19.71
C PHE A 264 -9.82 6.01 -20.99
N CYS A 265 -10.16 5.38 -22.12
CA CYS A 265 -9.71 5.86 -23.43
C CYS A 265 -10.18 7.32 -23.61
N THR A 266 -9.23 8.25 -23.77
CA THR A 266 -9.50 9.61 -24.25
C THR A 266 -9.91 9.60 -25.71
#